data_AF-A0A7V4SRY4-F1
#
_entry.id   AF-A0A7V4SRY4-F1
#
_cell.length_a   1.000
_cell.length_b   1.000
_cell.length_c   1.000
_cell.angle_alpha   90.00
_cell.angle_beta   90.00
_cell.angle_gamma   90.00
#
_symmetry.space_group_name_H-M   'P 1'
#
loop_
_entity.id
_entity.type
_entity.pdbx_description
1 polymer ?
#
loop_
_entity_poly.entity_id
_entity_poly.type
_entity_poly.pdbx_seq_one_letter_code
_entity_poly.pdbx_strand_id
1 'polypeptide(L)'
;MIVASEPISSNKTVAAPKAKELPVAPVVLAAKPNDGKVTTKVKGFAEISAVPAYPDTKQKDEPATKPKIESVTYVGPSPLKARDWIRVDVVGTPNGRAICEVKGLIPRTVMKEIEPGKYRASVMIPSNKFVHNQPLLAHLTVDGVDAPTVQASKLITVEPPSAEPVSTPEPVVASAPAPEPLPARVPEPTPVQEATQAPPPAPAPQPTVETQPPAPEKPKIKAPVVLTAPVMGSRILRTILITGTAEPGSSVIVTVSYTNGLRGLLNLSGQVCSQLVAVNSEGRFQVGPLPLEGPLATKGLIFTVKAYYPDSEQAASMVSVFGDRS
;
A
#
# COMPACT_ATOMS: atom_id res chain seq x y z
N MET A 1 -14.82 60.59 -21.20
CA MET A 1 -14.73 59.92 -22.51
C MET A 1 -14.99 58.44 -22.25
N ILE A 2 -16.23 58.00 -22.49
CA ILE A 2 -16.70 56.64 -22.17
C ILE A 2 -16.63 55.85 -23.48
N VAL A 3 -15.78 54.83 -23.53
CA VAL A 3 -15.67 53.95 -24.70
C VAL A 3 -16.49 52.69 -24.40
N ALA A 4 -17.64 52.58 -25.05
CA ALA A 4 -18.44 51.37 -25.07
C ALA A 4 -17.75 50.31 -25.96
N SER A 5 -17.63 49.09 -25.47
CA SER A 5 -17.12 47.94 -26.22
C SER A 5 -18.29 47.00 -26.51
N GLU A 6 -18.54 46.76 -27.79
CA GLU A 6 -19.59 45.88 -28.32
C GLU A 6 -19.20 44.40 -28.19
N PRO A 7 -20.18 43.47 -28.00
CA PRO A 7 -19.90 42.03 -27.99
C PRO A 7 -19.94 41.45 -29.41
N ILE A 8 -18.83 40.87 -29.85
CA ILE A 8 -18.76 40.14 -31.12
C ILE A 8 -19.28 38.72 -30.88
N SER A 9 -20.50 38.47 -31.35
CA SER A 9 -21.08 37.13 -31.48
C SER A 9 -20.54 36.47 -32.76
N SER A 10 -19.96 35.28 -32.64
CA SER A 10 -19.58 34.47 -33.80
C SER A 10 -19.80 33.00 -33.47
N ASN A 11 -21.03 32.54 -33.70
CA ASN A 11 -21.41 31.15 -33.58
C ASN A 11 -21.17 30.47 -34.94
N LYS A 12 -20.01 29.82 -35.09
CA LYS A 12 -19.67 29.03 -36.28
C LYS A 12 -20.13 27.58 -36.08
N THR A 13 -21.31 27.27 -36.60
CA THR A 13 -21.83 25.91 -36.70
C THR A 13 -20.93 25.08 -37.60
N VAL A 14 -20.15 24.16 -37.03
CA VAL A 14 -19.40 23.14 -37.77
C VAL A 14 -20.29 21.90 -37.87
N ALA A 15 -20.59 21.50 -39.10
CA ALA A 15 -21.37 20.31 -39.42
C ALA A 15 -20.70 19.03 -38.90
N ALA A 16 -21.48 18.19 -38.22
CA ALA A 16 -21.05 16.89 -37.73
C ALA A 16 -20.74 15.93 -38.90
N PRO A 17 -19.64 15.14 -38.84
CA PRO A 17 -19.38 14.11 -39.82
C PRO A 17 -20.40 12.97 -39.68
N LYS A 18 -21.03 12.62 -40.80
CA LYS A 18 -21.97 11.51 -40.96
C LYS A 18 -21.22 10.18 -40.74
N ALA A 19 -21.44 9.53 -39.60
CA ALA A 19 -20.88 8.22 -39.31
C ALA A 19 -21.49 7.17 -40.25
N LYS A 20 -20.63 6.46 -41.00
CA LYS A 20 -21.01 5.23 -41.71
C LYS A 20 -21.32 4.15 -40.68
N GLU A 21 -22.59 3.78 -40.59
CA GLU A 21 -23.07 2.63 -39.83
C GLU A 21 -22.52 1.35 -40.49
N LEU A 22 -21.64 0.64 -39.78
CA LEU A 22 -21.20 -0.69 -40.17
C LEU A 22 -22.27 -1.71 -39.74
N PRO A 23 -22.64 -2.69 -40.58
CA PRO A 23 -23.63 -3.69 -40.22
C PRO A 23 -23.11 -4.57 -39.08
N VAL A 24 -23.77 -4.48 -37.92
CA VAL A 24 -23.56 -5.40 -36.80
C VAL A 24 -24.30 -6.69 -37.09
N ALA A 25 -23.56 -7.73 -37.47
CA ALA A 25 -24.12 -9.07 -37.58
C ALA A 25 -24.50 -9.60 -36.17
N PRO A 26 -25.69 -10.19 -35.98
CA PRO A 26 -26.06 -10.80 -34.70
C PRO A 26 -25.22 -12.05 -34.44
N VAL A 27 -24.43 -12.02 -33.37
CA VAL A 27 -23.74 -13.21 -32.86
C VAL A 27 -24.76 -14.04 -32.07
N VAL A 28 -25.30 -15.07 -32.71
CA VAL A 28 -26.14 -16.08 -32.06
C VAL A 28 -25.22 -17.11 -31.40
N LEU A 29 -25.06 -17.02 -30.08
CA LEU A 29 -24.42 -18.06 -29.26
C LEU A 29 -25.46 -19.14 -28.93
N ALA A 30 -25.51 -20.19 -29.75
CA ALA A 30 -26.21 -21.42 -29.40
C ALA A 30 -25.27 -22.30 -28.55
N ALA A 31 -25.51 -22.36 -27.25
CA ALA A 31 -24.87 -23.33 -26.37
C ALA A 31 -25.62 -24.67 -26.46
N LYS A 32 -24.95 -25.72 -26.94
CA LYS A 32 -25.38 -27.10 -26.72
C LYS A 32 -24.78 -27.59 -25.40
N PRO A 33 -25.58 -28.09 -24.44
CA PRO A 33 -25.04 -28.82 -23.30
C PRO A 33 -24.67 -30.24 -23.75
N ASN A 34 -23.63 -30.80 -23.14
CA ASN A 34 -23.11 -32.16 -23.33
C ASN A 34 -22.09 -32.34 -24.45
N ASP A 35 -20.90 -31.77 -24.27
CA ASP A 35 -19.66 -32.54 -24.28
C ASP A 35 -18.54 -31.66 -23.70
N GLY A 36 -17.80 -32.17 -22.72
CA GLY A 36 -16.80 -31.44 -21.93
C GLY A 36 -15.54 -31.03 -22.69
N LYS A 37 -15.67 -30.57 -23.93
CA LYS A 37 -14.54 -30.16 -24.78
C LYS A 37 -14.89 -28.91 -25.58
N VAL A 38 -14.75 -27.75 -24.94
CA VAL A 38 -14.80 -26.46 -25.64
C VAL A 38 -13.55 -26.34 -26.50
N THR A 39 -13.69 -26.51 -27.81
CA THR A 39 -12.64 -26.22 -28.79
C THR A 39 -13.03 -24.95 -29.54
N THR A 40 -12.48 -23.83 -29.12
CA THR A 40 -12.63 -22.55 -29.80
C THR A 40 -11.64 -22.47 -30.95
N LYS A 41 -12.09 -22.80 -32.18
CA LYS A 41 -11.34 -22.48 -33.40
C LYS A 41 -11.62 -21.04 -33.80
N VAL A 42 -10.74 -20.12 -33.42
CA VAL A 42 -10.72 -18.75 -33.97
C VAL A 42 -9.75 -18.75 -35.16
N LYS A 43 -10.27 -18.57 -36.37
CA LYS A 43 -9.47 -18.49 -37.60
C LYS A 43 -8.96 -17.05 -37.74
N GLY A 44 -7.64 -16.84 -37.61
CA GLY A 44 -6.99 -15.59 -38.01
C GLY A 44 -6.25 -14.78 -36.94
N PHE A 45 -6.01 -15.31 -35.73
CA PHE A 45 -5.07 -14.71 -34.80
C PHE A 45 -3.78 -15.54 -34.75
N ALA A 46 -2.65 -14.84 -34.92
CA ALA A 46 -1.31 -15.40 -34.77
C ALA A 46 -1.16 -16.08 -33.40
N GLU A 47 -0.43 -17.20 -33.39
CA GLU A 47 -0.06 -17.97 -32.20
C GLU A 47 0.41 -17.06 -31.05
N ILE A 48 -0.47 -16.84 -30.08
CA ILE A 48 -0.07 -16.41 -28.75
C ILE A 48 0.55 -17.63 -28.07
N SER A 49 1.85 -17.53 -27.81
CA SER A 49 2.67 -18.50 -27.09
C SER A 49 1.91 -19.12 -25.93
N ALA A 50 1.98 -20.45 -25.88
CA ALA A 50 1.49 -21.28 -24.80
C ALA A 50 1.87 -20.68 -23.43
N VAL A 51 0.84 -20.27 -22.68
CA VAL A 51 0.97 -20.03 -21.25
C VAL A 51 1.43 -21.35 -20.65
N PRO A 52 2.58 -21.42 -19.94
CA PRO A 52 2.96 -22.66 -19.25
C PRO A 52 1.83 -23.02 -18.29
N ALA A 53 1.27 -24.21 -18.49
CA ALA A 53 0.32 -24.80 -17.56
C ALA A 53 0.96 -24.76 -16.17
N TYR A 54 0.38 -23.99 -15.25
CA TYR A 54 0.75 -24.10 -13.85
C TYR A 54 0.60 -25.57 -13.44
N PRO A 55 1.57 -26.14 -12.70
CA PRO A 55 1.41 -27.48 -12.18
C PRO A 55 0.13 -27.50 -11.34
N ASP A 56 -0.83 -28.25 -11.87
CA ASP A 56 -2.11 -28.62 -11.28
C ASP A 56 -1.79 -29.35 -9.98
N THR A 57 -1.58 -28.57 -8.92
CA THR A 57 -1.41 -29.10 -7.58
C THR A 57 -2.78 -29.55 -7.17
N LYS A 58 -3.01 -30.87 -7.30
CA LYS A 58 -4.17 -31.58 -6.78
C LYS A 58 -4.36 -31.21 -5.31
N GLN A 59 -5.13 -30.16 -5.08
CA GLN A 59 -5.58 -29.73 -3.78
C GLN A 59 -6.60 -30.78 -3.33
N LYS A 60 -6.06 -31.79 -2.64
CA LYS A 60 -6.80 -32.88 -2.00
C LYS A 60 -8.00 -32.29 -1.29
N ASP A 61 -9.21 -32.75 -1.62
CA ASP A 61 -10.48 -32.38 -1.00
C ASP A 61 -10.46 -32.76 0.50
N GLU A 62 -9.80 -31.93 1.30
CA GLU A 62 -9.83 -31.99 2.75
C GLU A 62 -11.18 -31.38 3.19
N PRO A 63 -11.92 -32.03 4.10
CA PRO A 63 -13.25 -31.59 4.49
C PRO A 63 -13.22 -30.12 4.92
N ALA A 64 -14.21 -29.35 4.44
CA ALA A 64 -14.33 -27.91 4.67
C ALA A 64 -14.24 -27.59 6.17
N THR A 65 -13.05 -27.16 6.59
CA THR A 65 -12.79 -26.75 7.97
C THR A 65 -13.60 -25.49 8.25
N LYS A 66 -14.32 -25.45 9.38
CA LYS A 66 -15.07 -24.24 9.77
C LYS A 66 -14.13 -23.03 9.80
N PRO A 67 -14.50 -21.89 9.19
CA PRO A 67 -13.63 -20.72 9.14
C PRO A 67 -13.24 -20.27 10.55
N LYS A 68 -11.95 -20.00 10.75
CA LYS A 68 -11.39 -19.62 12.04
C LYS A 68 -10.30 -18.57 11.86
N ILE A 69 -10.27 -17.60 12.77
CA ILE A 69 -9.14 -16.68 12.94
C ILE A 69 -8.35 -17.16 14.16
N GLU A 70 -7.05 -17.39 13.97
CA GLU A 70 -6.15 -17.85 15.03
C GLU A 70 -5.50 -16.69 15.78
N SER A 71 -5.07 -15.66 15.04
CA SER A 71 -4.44 -14.49 15.65
C SER A 71 -4.61 -13.22 14.81
N VAL A 72 -4.61 -12.08 15.51
CA VAL A 72 -4.63 -10.74 14.93
C VAL A 72 -3.55 -9.93 15.63
N THR A 73 -2.62 -9.40 14.86
CA THR A 73 -1.53 -8.56 15.38
C THR A 73 -1.35 -7.33 14.52
N TYR A 74 -0.73 -6.29 15.08
CA TYR A 74 -0.31 -5.14 14.29
C TYR A 74 1.04 -4.61 14.76
N VAL A 75 1.77 -3.99 13.83
CA VAL A 75 3.07 -3.38 14.04
C VAL A 75 3.00 -1.92 13.60
N GLY A 76 3.48 -1.02 14.45
CA GLY A 76 3.56 0.42 14.17
C GLY A 76 4.19 1.19 15.34
N PRO A 77 4.45 2.50 15.18
CA PRO A 77 4.93 3.38 16.25
C PRO A 77 4.02 3.34 17.49
N SER A 78 4.57 3.69 18.65
CA SER A 78 3.83 3.74 19.91
C SER A 78 4.37 4.89 20.77
N PRO A 79 3.56 5.92 21.09
CA PRO A 79 2.18 6.13 20.66
C PRO A 79 2.06 6.36 19.14
N LEU A 80 0.89 6.05 18.55
CA LEU A 80 0.64 6.34 17.13
C LEU A 80 0.28 7.81 16.95
N LYS A 81 0.71 8.39 15.83
CA LYS A 81 0.36 9.74 15.41
C LYS A 81 -0.51 9.71 14.16
N ALA A 82 -1.20 10.83 13.94
CA ALA A 82 -1.81 11.13 12.65
C ALA A 82 -0.82 10.90 11.50
N ARG A 83 -1.26 10.26 10.41
CA ARG A 83 -0.46 9.90 9.22
C ARG A 83 0.56 8.77 9.41
N ASP A 84 0.70 8.20 10.60
CA ASP A 84 1.53 7.00 10.77
C ASP A 84 0.97 5.81 10.00
N TRP A 85 1.86 4.90 9.62
CA TRP A 85 1.52 3.63 9.00
C TRP A 85 1.51 2.52 10.04
N ILE A 86 0.48 1.69 10.01
CA ILE A 86 0.46 0.41 10.73
C ILE A 86 0.35 -0.74 9.74
N ARG A 87 1.05 -1.83 10.05
CA ARG A 87 0.89 -3.12 9.36
C ARG A 87 0.04 -4.03 10.23
N VAL A 88 -1.04 -4.55 9.67
CA VAL A 88 -1.93 -5.52 10.32
C VAL A 88 -1.68 -6.89 9.71
N ASP A 89 -1.45 -7.88 10.54
CA ASP A 89 -1.19 -9.27 10.20
C ASP A 89 -2.26 -10.15 10.87
N VAL A 90 -2.97 -10.95 10.07
CA VAL A 90 -4.03 -11.89 10.53
C VAL A 90 -3.67 -13.30 10.09
N VAL A 91 -3.78 -14.27 11.00
CA VAL A 91 -3.64 -15.69 10.71
C VAL A 91 -4.99 -16.37 10.89
N GLY A 92 -5.44 -17.14 9.90
CA GLY A 92 -6.72 -17.84 9.90
C GLY A 92 -6.84 -18.89 8.80
N THR A 93 -8.05 -19.35 8.54
CA THR A 93 -8.35 -20.32 7.46
C THR A 93 -7.94 -19.75 6.09
N PRO A 94 -7.27 -20.53 5.21
CA PRO A 94 -6.82 -20.07 3.90
C PRO A 94 -7.98 -19.83 2.90
N ASN A 95 -7.68 -19.12 1.81
CA ASN A 95 -8.59 -18.81 0.70
C ASN A 95 -9.82 -17.97 1.10
N GLY A 96 -9.71 -17.24 2.20
CA GLY A 96 -10.77 -16.39 2.73
C GLY A 96 -10.64 -14.94 2.30
N ARG A 97 -11.69 -14.18 2.59
CA ARG A 97 -11.70 -12.73 2.54
C ARG A 97 -11.56 -12.17 3.95
N ALA A 98 -10.36 -11.68 4.28
CA ALA A 98 -10.12 -11.01 5.55
C ALA A 98 -10.38 -9.50 5.47
N ILE A 99 -10.96 -8.93 6.51
CA ILE A 99 -11.21 -7.50 6.69
C ILE A 99 -10.72 -7.09 8.07
N CYS A 100 -10.03 -5.96 8.19
CA CYS A 100 -9.72 -5.33 9.47
C CYS A 100 -10.45 -3.99 9.65
N GLU A 101 -10.81 -3.65 10.88
CA GLU A 101 -11.41 -2.37 11.23
C GLU A 101 -11.02 -1.91 12.64
N VAL A 102 -10.99 -0.59 12.85
CA VAL A 102 -10.85 0.04 14.17
C VAL A 102 -11.94 1.10 14.25
N LYS A 103 -12.91 0.91 15.14
CA LYS A 103 -14.08 1.78 15.21
C LYS A 103 -13.68 3.24 15.39
N GLY A 104 -14.09 4.10 14.45
CA GLY A 104 -13.80 5.53 14.47
C GLY A 104 -12.42 5.94 13.96
N LEU A 105 -11.52 4.99 13.64
CA LEU A 105 -10.17 5.27 13.15
C LEU A 105 -9.91 4.66 11.77
N ILE A 106 -10.07 3.34 11.63
CA ILE A 106 -9.77 2.60 10.40
C ILE A 106 -11.10 2.04 9.87
N PRO A 107 -11.56 2.45 8.68
CA PRO A 107 -12.74 1.86 8.07
C PRO A 107 -12.48 0.39 7.71
N ARG A 108 -13.54 -0.35 7.40
CA ARG A 108 -13.45 -1.74 6.94
C ARG A 108 -12.51 -1.86 5.75
N THR A 109 -11.30 -2.36 6.02
CA THR A 109 -10.21 -2.45 5.05
C THR A 109 -10.02 -3.91 4.68
N VAL A 110 -10.19 -4.23 3.41
CA VAL A 110 -9.96 -5.58 2.88
C VAL A 110 -8.47 -5.89 2.93
N MET A 111 -8.12 -7.05 3.45
CA MET A 111 -6.74 -7.53 3.55
C MET A 111 -6.41 -8.47 2.38
N LYS A 112 -5.11 -8.58 2.04
CA LYS A 112 -4.63 -9.50 1.00
C LYS A 112 -4.01 -10.74 1.65
N GLU A 113 -4.39 -11.91 1.17
CA GLU A 113 -3.72 -13.17 1.53
C GLU A 113 -2.34 -13.21 0.86
N ILE A 114 -1.28 -13.27 1.67
CA ILE A 114 0.12 -13.28 1.21
C ILE A 114 0.71 -14.69 1.20
N GLU A 115 0.20 -15.56 2.05
CA GLU A 115 0.45 -16.99 2.12
C GLU A 115 -0.88 -17.64 2.52
N PRO A 116 -1.14 -18.93 2.18
CA PRO A 116 -2.35 -19.61 2.61
C PRO A 116 -2.59 -19.46 4.12
N GLY A 117 -3.67 -18.76 4.48
CA GLY A 117 -4.08 -18.49 5.85
C GLY A 117 -3.43 -17.27 6.50
N LYS A 118 -2.51 -16.57 5.83
CA LYS A 118 -1.88 -15.33 6.32
C LYS A 118 -2.32 -14.15 5.49
N TYR A 119 -2.96 -13.19 6.16
CA TYR A 119 -3.49 -11.98 5.56
C TYR A 119 -2.73 -10.77 6.08
N ARG A 120 -2.45 -9.83 5.18
CA ARG A 120 -1.73 -8.60 5.51
C ARG A 120 -2.42 -7.38 4.92
N ALA A 121 -2.45 -6.30 5.70
CA ALA A 121 -2.84 -4.97 5.24
C ALA A 121 -1.90 -3.91 5.82
N SER A 122 -1.64 -2.87 5.03
CA SER A 122 -0.93 -1.67 5.48
C SER A 122 -1.91 -0.51 5.46
N VAL A 123 -2.11 0.14 6.60
CA VAL A 123 -3.13 1.18 6.78
C VAL A 123 -2.51 2.44 7.36
N MET A 124 -2.88 3.60 6.79
CA MET A 124 -2.48 4.91 7.31
C MET A 124 -3.50 5.44 8.30
N ILE A 125 -3.03 6.01 9.39
CA ILE A 125 -3.88 6.68 10.37
C ILE A 125 -4.41 8.02 9.78
N PRO A 126 -5.74 8.25 9.75
CA PRO A 126 -6.30 9.53 9.31
C PRO A 126 -5.79 10.69 10.16
N SER A 127 -5.51 11.84 9.54
CA SER A 127 -4.92 12.99 10.24
C SER A 127 -5.89 13.72 11.19
N ASN A 128 -7.19 13.48 11.04
CA ASN A 128 -8.26 14.16 11.77
C ASN A 128 -9.03 13.22 12.71
N LYS A 129 -8.44 12.07 13.07
CA LYS A 129 -9.06 11.08 13.94
C LYS A 129 -8.10 10.71 15.06
N PHE A 130 -8.63 10.75 16.28
CA PHE A 130 -7.92 10.40 17.50
C PHE A 130 -8.77 9.39 18.24
N VAL A 131 -8.11 8.36 18.75
CA VAL A 131 -8.76 7.32 19.53
C VAL A 131 -7.84 6.89 20.65
N HIS A 132 -8.42 6.47 21.75
CA HIS A 132 -7.68 5.97 22.90
C HIS A 132 -8.15 4.56 23.21
N ASN A 133 -7.21 3.63 23.36
CA ASN A 133 -7.46 2.24 23.73
C ASN A 133 -8.53 1.54 22.88
N GLN A 134 -8.56 1.77 21.56
CA GLN A 134 -9.54 1.11 20.69
C GLN A 134 -9.08 -0.27 20.25
N PRO A 135 -10.01 -1.25 20.17
CA PRO A 135 -9.70 -2.57 19.69
C PRO A 135 -9.55 -2.58 18.16
N LEU A 136 -8.55 -3.30 17.67
CA LEU A 136 -8.46 -3.71 16.28
C LEU A 136 -9.23 -5.01 16.09
N LEU A 137 -10.25 -4.99 15.24
CA LEU A 137 -11.10 -6.14 14.95
C LEU A 137 -10.75 -6.72 13.59
N ALA A 138 -10.75 -8.05 13.48
CA ALA A 138 -10.63 -8.78 12.22
C ALA A 138 -11.84 -9.67 11.97
N HIS A 139 -12.29 -9.69 10.72
CA HIS A 139 -13.35 -10.54 10.20
C HIS A 139 -12.78 -11.41 9.07
N LEU A 140 -13.23 -12.65 8.97
CA LEU A 140 -12.80 -13.59 7.94
C LEU A 140 -14.02 -14.34 7.41
N THR A 141 -14.22 -14.29 6.10
CA THR A 141 -15.28 -15.05 5.41
C THR A 141 -14.63 -16.04 4.46
N VAL A 142 -14.99 -17.33 4.52
CA VAL A 142 -14.50 -18.37 3.59
C VAL A 142 -15.72 -19.07 3.01
N ASP A 143 -15.81 -19.15 1.68
CA ASP A 143 -16.95 -19.76 0.97
C ASP A 143 -18.33 -19.24 1.42
N GLY A 144 -18.41 -17.94 1.77
CA GLY A 144 -19.63 -17.30 2.25
C GLY A 144 -19.98 -17.59 3.73
N VAL A 145 -19.14 -18.34 4.46
CA VAL A 145 -19.30 -18.62 5.88
C VAL A 145 -18.37 -17.70 6.68
N ASP A 146 -18.94 -16.96 7.63
CA ASP A 146 -18.17 -16.07 8.50
C ASP A 146 -17.55 -16.81 9.69
N ALA A 147 -16.27 -16.52 9.95
CA ALA A 147 -15.59 -16.88 11.18
C ALA A 147 -16.01 -15.94 12.33
N PRO A 148 -15.90 -16.37 13.60
CA PRO A 148 -16.05 -15.46 14.74
C PRO A 148 -15.07 -14.29 14.66
N THR A 149 -15.54 -13.07 14.92
CA THR A 149 -14.69 -11.87 14.98
C THR A 149 -13.65 -12.01 16.09
N VAL A 150 -12.40 -11.69 15.78
CA VAL A 150 -11.29 -11.72 16.75
C VAL A 150 -10.70 -10.32 16.91
N GLN A 151 -10.36 -9.99 18.15
CA GLN A 151 -9.70 -8.73 18.52
C GLN A 151 -8.18 -8.94 18.68
N ALA A 152 -7.39 -7.96 18.24
CA ALA A 152 -5.94 -7.95 18.50
C ALA A 152 -5.64 -7.77 20.00
N SER A 153 -4.57 -8.40 20.47
CA SER A 153 -4.13 -8.30 21.87
C SER A 153 -3.71 -6.89 22.28
N LYS A 154 -3.11 -6.13 21.35
CA LYS A 154 -2.68 -4.75 21.58
C LYS A 154 -3.80 -3.77 21.19
N LEU A 155 -4.05 -2.78 22.05
CA LEU A 155 -5.01 -1.71 21.79
C LEU A 155 -4.35 -0.55 21.05
N ILE A 156 -5.12 0.11 20.19
CA ILE A 156 -4.68 1.25 19.40
C ILE A 156 -4.97 2.55 20.13
N THR A 157 -3.91 3.34 20.36
CA THR A 157 -3.98 4.69 20.88
C THR A 157 -3.28 5.63 19.91
N VAL A 158 -4.02 6.64 19.44
CA VAL A 158 -3.55 7.71 18.57
C VAL A 158 -3.60 9.01 19.34
N GLU A 159 -2.44 9.62 19.54
CA GLU A 159 -2.34 10.89 20.26
C GLU A 159 -2.81 12.06 19.39
N PRO A 160 -3.50 13.06 19.98
CA PRO A 160 -3.74 14.32 19.31
C PRO A 160 -2.40 14.99 18.98
N PRO A 161 -2.33 15.83 17.92
CA PRO A 161 -1.16 16.67 17.74
C PRO A 161 -0.99 17.49 19.01
N SER A 162 0.14 17.30 19.70
CA SER A 162 0.50 18.16 20.81
C SER A 162 0.49 19.57 20.24
N ALA A 163 -0.39 20.44 20.75
CA ALA A 163 -0.30 21.85 20.42
C ALA A 163 1.13 22.26 20.76
N GLU A 164 1.91 22.64 19.76
CA GLU A 164 3.17 23.32 20.05
C GLU A 164 2.82 24.45 21.01
N PRO A 165 3.58 24.65 22.10
CA PRO A 165 3.33 25.79 22.97
C PRO A 165 3.36 27.00 22.05
N VAL A 166 2.20 27.62 21.83
CA VAL A 166 2.11 28.85 21.08
C VAL A 166 3.06 29.75 21.82
N SER A 167 4.23 30.05 21.22
CA SER A 167 5.19 30.97 21.78
C SER A 167 4.41 32.24 22.02
N THR A 168 3.99 32.42 23.27
CA THR A 168 3.35 33.66 23.69
C THR A 168 4.45 34.68 23.40
N PRO A 169 4.22 35.65 22.50
CA PRO A 169 5.27 36.59 22.14
C PRO A 169 5.77 37.16 23.45
N GLU A 170 7.04 36.88 23.76
CA GLU A 170 7.69 37.39 24.95
C GLU A 170 7.40 38.90 24.97
N PRO A 171 6.77 39.45 26.02
CA PRO A 171 6.75 40.89 26.18
C PRO A 171 8.20 41.35 26.11
N VAL A 172 8.49 42.33 25.26
CA VAL A 172 9.82 42.93 25.10
C VAL A 172 10.16 43.64 26.40
N VAL A 173 10.60 42.90 27.43
CA VAL A 173 11.07 43.47 28.67
C VAL A 173 12.53 43.85 28.44
N ALA A 174 12.80 45.15 28.52
CA ALA A 174 14.12 45.73 28.43
C ALA A 174 15.12 44.97 29.32
N SER A 175 16.30 44.74 28.75
CA SER A 175 17.45 44.04 29.32
C SER A 175 17.60 44.22 30.83
N ALA A 176 17.26 43.18 31.58
CA ALA A 176 17.74 42.99 32.95
C ALA A 176 19.19 42.47 32.91
N PRO A 177 20.06 42.88 33.84
CA PRO A 177 21.46 42.48 33.89
C PRO A 177 21.62 40.96 34.11
N ALA A 178 22.68 40.42 33.54
CA ALA A 178 23.04 39.00 33.54
C ALA A 178 23.00 38.38 34.95
N PRO A 179 22.35 37.23 35.15
CA PRO A 179 22.44 36.49 36.40
C PRO A 179 23.83 35.87 36.57
N GLU A 180 24.35 35.95 37.80
CA GLU A 180 25.60 35.31 38.22
C GLU A 180 25.58 33.78 37.99
N PRO A 181 26.74 33.19 37.66
CA PRO A 181 26.86 31.75 37.46
C PRO A 181 26.60 30.97 38.76
N LEU A 182 25.66 30.02 38.70
CA LEU A 182 25.41 29.05 39.76
C LEU A 182 26.63 28.11 39.94
N PRO A 183 26.95 27.69 41.17
CA PRO A 183 28.04 26.77 41.46
C PRO A 183 27.81 25.38 40.86
N ALA A 184 28.90 24.80 40.34
CA ALA A 184 28.93 23.48 39.74
C ALA A 184 28.40 22.38 40.68
N ARG A 185 27.47 21.55 40.19
CA ARG A 185 27.01 20.37 40.92
C ARG A 185 28.09 19.29 40.93
N VAL A 186 28.35 18.77 42.13
CA VAL A 186 29.21 17.60 42.38
C VAL A 186 28.56 16.35 41.75
N PRO A 187 29.31 15.50 41.03
CA PRO A 187 28.79 14.27 40.44
C PRO A 187 28.37 13.27 41.54
N GLU A 188 27.17 12.73 41.38
CA GLU A 188 26.59 11.68 42.22
C GLU A 188 27.31 10.34 41.96
N PRO A 189 27.63 9.53 43.00
CA PRO A 189 28.38 8.30 42.84
C PRO A 189 27.60 7.23 42.08
N THR A 190 28.25 6.65 41.07
CA THR A 190 27.76 5.52 40.28
C THR A 190 27.48 4.30 41.18
N PRO A 191 26.29 3.67 41.09
CA PRO A 191 26.02 2.43 41.82
C PRO A 191 26.89 1.29 41.25
N VAL A 192 27.60 0.62 42.16
CA VAL A 192 28.41 -0.58 41.89
C VAL A 192 27.45 -1.71 41.50
N GLN A 193 27.61 -2.25 40.30
CA GLN A 193 26.86 -3.41 39.84
C GLN A 193 27.33 -4.67 40.57
N GLU A 194 26.37 -5.36 41.17
CA GLU A 194 26.53 -6.62 41.89
C GLU A 194 26.83 -7.77 40.90
N ALA A 195 27.91 -8.50 41.19
CA ALA A 195 28.40 -9.59 40.35
C ALA A 195 27.38 -10.73 40.25
N THR A 196 26.81 -10.91 39.06
CA THR A 196 25.97 -12.06 38.74
C THR A 196 26.83 -13.33 38.68
N GLN A 197 26.41 -14.34 39.45
CA GLN A 197 27.03 -15.67 39.51
C GLN A 197 27.12 -16.35 38.14
N ALA A 198 28.26 -16.99 37.89
CA ALA A 198 28.52 -17.75 36.67
C ALA A 198 27.59 -18.97 36.58
N PRO A 199 26.95 -19.21 35.42
CA PRO A 199 26.18 -20.43 35.18
C PRO A 199 27.10 -21.67 35.10
N PRO A 200 26.57 -22.86 35.42
CA PRO A 200 27.32 -24.12 35.40
C PRO A 200 27.87 -24.45 34.00
N PRO A 201 29.01 -25.17 33.93
CA PRO A 201 29.68 -25.47 32.67
C PRO A 201 28.80 -26.31 31.76
N ALA A 202 28.63 -25.82 30.52
CA ALA A 202 27.93 -26.53 29.46
C ALA A 202 28.66 -27.84 29.09
N PRO A 203 27.93 -28.89 28.64
CA PRO A 203 28.52 -30.11 28.12
C PRO A 203 29.53 -29.81 27.01
N ALA A 204 30.64 -30.54 26.99
CA ALA A 204 31.70 -30.38 26.00
C ALA A 204 31.13 -30.41 24.56
N PRO A 205 31.41 -29.38 23.73
CA PRO A 205 30.94 -29.36 22.36
C PRO A 205 31.56 -30.51 21.57
N GLN A 206 30.72 -31.26 20.86
CA GLN A 206 31.16 -32.21 19.85
C GLN A 206 31.98 -31.45 18.78
N PRO A 207 32.98 -32.09 18.14
CA PRO A 207 33.80 -31.45 17.12
C PRO A 207 32.91 -30.92 15.99
N THR A 208 32.73 -29.60 15.97
CA THR A 208 32.07 -28.87 14.89
C THR A 208 32.88 -29.09 13.63
N VAL A 209 32.26 -29.71 12.62
CA VAL A 209 32.81 -29.74 11.26
C VAL A 209 32.95 -28.27 10.83
N GLU A 210 34.19 -27.77 10.77
CA GLU A 210 34.53 -26.43 10.29
C GLU A 210 33.98 -26.30 8.87
N THR A 211 32.77 -25.76 8.77
CA THR A 211 32.17 -25.38 7.50
C THR A 211 32.88 -24.09 7.14
N GLN A 212 33.85 -24.21 6.23
CA GLN A 212 34.58 -23.09 5.65
C GLN A 212 33.62 -21.92 5.43
N PRO A 213 33.85 -20.74 6.04
CA PRO A 213 32.97 -19.59 5.88
C PRO A 213 32.71 -19.38 4.39
N PRO A 214 31.44 -19.39 3.93
CA PRO A 214 31.16 -19.18 2.52
C PRO A 214 31.86 -17.89 2.10
N ALA A 215 32.67 -17.97 1.05
CA ALA A 215 33.39 -16.83 0.53
C ALA A 215 32.41 -15.64 0.41
N PRO A 216 32.77 -14.43 0.86
CA PRO A 216 31.87 -13.29 0.89
C PRO A 216 31.26 -13.14 -0.51
N GLU A 217 29.97 -13.44 -0.62
CA GLU A 217 29.26 -13.35 -1.89
C GLU A 217 29.39 -11.90 -2.34
N LYS A 218 30.03 -11.69 -3.49
CA LYS A 218 30.16 -10.37 -4.08
C LYS A 218 28.75 -9.75 -4.14
N PRO A 219 28.54 -8.53 -3.62
CA PRO A 219 27.22 -7.92 -3.57
C PRO A 219 26.66 -7.86 -5.00
N LYS A 220 25.63 -8.69 -5.27
CA LYS A 220 24.91 -8.65 -6.54
C LYS A 220 24.24 -7.29 -6.63
N ILE A 221 24.64 -6.50 -7.61
CA ILE A 221 24.03 -5.19 -7.89
C ILE A 221 22.61 -5.47 -8.38
N LYS A 222 21.61 -5.13 -7.57
CA LYS A 222 20.20 -5.30 -7.95
C LYS A 222 19.87 -4.44 -9.16
N ALA A 223 19.06 -4.98 -10.08
CA ALA A 223 18.57 -4.21 -11.22
C ALA A 223 17.70 -3.03 -10.73
N PRO A 224 17.77 -1.84 -11.35
CA PRO A 224 16.96 -0.70 -10.93
C PRO A 224 15.47 -0.96 -11.18
N VAL A 225 14.62 -0.44 -10.29
CA VAL A 225 13.16 -0.43 -10.52
C VAL A 225 12.87 0.67 -11.54
N VAL A 226 12.06 0.38 -12.57
CA VAL A 226 11.66 1.33 -13.61
C VAL A 226 10.16 1.24 -13.83
N LEU A 227 9.43 2.35 -13.65
CA LEU A 227 8.02 2.44 -14.01
C LEU A 227 7.88 2.63 -15.53
N THR A 228 7.11 1.75 -16.18
CA THR A 228 6.83 1.81 -17.62
C THR A 228 5.47 2.43 -17.92
N ALA A 229 4.49 2.24 -17.02
CA ALA A 229 3.21 2.93 -17.07
C ALA A 229 2.72 3.25 -15.65
N PRO A 230 2.04 4.39 -15.45
CA PRO A 230 1.82 5.44 -16.45
C PRO A 230 3.11 6.23 -16.76
N VAL A 231 3.14 6.98 -17.88
CA VAL A 231 4.27 7.88 -18.19
C VAL A 231 4.10 9.23 -17.52
N MET A 232 5.19 9.93 -17.24
CA MET A 232 5.16 11.23 -16.55
C MET A 232 4.29 12.25 -17.29
N GLY A 233 3.40 12.90 -16.54
CA GLY A 233 2.46 13.90 -17.07
C GLY A 233 1.22 13.31 -17.77
N SER A 234 1.07 11.99 -17.83
CA SER A 234 -0.13 11.36 -18.37
C SER A 234 -1.39 11.82 -17.65
N ARG A 235 -2.51 11.89 -18.38
CA ARG A 235 -3.83 12.09 -17.81
C ARG A 235 -4.51 10.76 -17.55
N ILE A 236 -5.06 10.60 -16.36
CA ILE A 236 -5.74 9.39 -15.93
C ILE A 236 -7.19 9.74 -15.69
N LEU A 237 -8.08 8.91 -16.23
CA LEU A 237 -9.53 9.09 -16.12
C LEU A 237 -10.05 8.43 -14.84
N ARG A 238 -10.48 7.17 -14.93
CA ARG A 238 -11.13 6.45 -13.81
C ARG A 238 -10.30 5.35 -13.19
N THR A 239 -9.28 4.87 -13.89
CA THR A 239 -8.48 3.74 -13.44
C THR A 239 -7.02 3.98 -13.77
N ILE A 240 -6.15 3.72 -12.81
CA ILE A 240 -4.71 3.68 -13.05
C ILE A 240 -4.25 2.23 -13.10
N LEU A 241 -3.61 1.86 -14.21
CA LEU A 241 -2.86 0.61 -14.36
C LEU A 241 -1.38 0.95 -14.29
N ILE A 242 -0.67 0.36 -13.33
CA ILE A 242 0.74 0.62 -13.10
C ILE A 242 1.51 -0.60 -13.57
N THR A 243 2.52 -0.38 -14.39
CA THR A 243 3.43 -1.43 -14.85
C THR A 243 4.87 -0.95 -14.71
N GLY A 244 5.78 -1.88 -14.50
CA GLY A 244 7.20 -1.56 -14.46
C GLY A 244 8.08 -2.80 -14.60
N THR A 245 9.38 -2.57 -14.55
CA THR A 245 10.42 -3.59 -14.55
C THR A 245 11.30 -3.49 -13.31
N ALA A 246 11.80 -4.62 -12.83
CA ALA A 246 12.67 -4.77 -11.67
C ALA A 246 13.44 -6.11 -11.78
N GLU A 247 14.23 -6.46 -10.76
CA GLU A 247 14.98 -7.71 -10.72
C GLU A 247 14.03 -8.92 -10.76
N PRO A 248 14.21 -9.88 -11.68
CA PRO A 248 13.37 -11.06 -11.77
C PRO A 248 13.29 -11.86 -10.47
N GLY A 249 12.09 -12.29 -10.08
CA GLY A 249 11.86 -13.06 -8.85
C GLY A 249 11.95 -12.26 -7.55
N SER A 250 12.18 -10.94 -7.62
CA SER A 250 12.18 -10.05 -6.46
C SER A 250 10.75 -9.61 -6.09
N SER A 251 10.65 -8.71 -5.10
CA SER A 251 9.39 -8.02 -4.76
C SER A 251 9.63 -6.52 -4.66
N VAL A 252 8.66 -5.73 -5.11
CA VAL A 252 8.69 -4.26 -5.07
C VAL A 252 7.49 -3.72 -4.31
N ILE A 253 7.67 -2.64 -3.56
CA ILE A 253 6.59 -1.87 -2.95
C ILE A 253 6.18 -0.78 -3.93
N VAL A 254 4.90 -0.78 -4.33
CA VAL A 254 4.30 0.26 -5.19
C VAL A 254 3.34 1.09 -4.35
N THR A 255 3.63 2.38 -4.24
CA THR A 255 2.84 3.35 -3.49
C THR A 255 2.25 4.38 -4.45
N VAL A 256 0.95 4.63 -4.32
CA VAL A 256 0.22 5.63 -5.10
C VAL A 256 -0.34 6.65 -4.14
N SER A 257 0.15 7.87 -4.20
CA SER A 257 -0.32 9.01 -3.41
C SER A 257 -0.97 10.07 -4.30
N TYR A 258 -1.73 10.98 -3.71
CA TYR A 258 -2.35 12.09 -4.43
C TYR A 258 -2.27 13.39 -3.65
N THR A 259 -2.20 14.50 -4.36
CA THR A 259 -2.27 15.85 -3.83
C THR A 259 -3.05 16.75 -4.77
N ASN A 260 -3.75 17.76 -4.25
CA ASN A 260 -4.42 18.76 -5.06
C ASN A 260 -3.42 19.85 -5.46
N GLY A 261 -3.23 20.04 -6.77
CA GLY A 261 -2.34 21.09 -7.29
C GLY A 261 -2.93 22.51 -7.19
N LEU A 262 -4.21 22.65 -6.86
CA LEU A 262 -4.88 23.94 -6.77
C LEU A 262 -4.57 24.65 -5.45
N ARG A 263 -3.77 25.73 -5.52
CA ARG A 263 -3.59 26.67 -4.41
C ARG A 263 -4.93 27.35 -4.08
N GLY A 264 -5.42 27.17 -2.85
CA GLY A 264 -6.29 28.18 -2.22
C GLY A 264 -7.67 27.77 -1.71
N LEU A 265 -8.17 26.54 -1.92
CA LEU A 265 -9.52 26.19 -1.40
C LEU A 265 -9.63 24.91 -0.56
N LEU A 266 -8.87 23.84 -0.82
CA LEU A 266 -8.78 22.66 0.07
C LEU A 266 -7.50 21.88 -0.25
N ASN A 267 -6.64 21.70 0.76
CA ASN A 267 -5.46 20.84 0.67
C ASN A 267 -5.91 19.37 0.73
N LEU A 268 -6.33 18.82 -0.41
CA LEU A 268 -6.65 17.40 -0.50
C LEU A 268 -5.36 16.63 -0.80
N SER A 269 -4.87 15.87 0.17
CA SER A 269 -3.75 14.94 -0.03
C SER A 269 -4.00 13.63 0.70
N GLY A 270 -3.45 12.55 0.16
CA GLY A 270 -3.60 11.23 0.75
C GLY A 270 -2.87 10.15 -0.02
N GLN A 271 -3.10 8.91 0.40
CA GLN A 271 -2.60 7.74 -0.30
C GLN A 271 -3.76 6.91 -0.83
N VAL A 272 -3.67 6.48 -2.09
CA VAL A 272 -4.62 5.56 -2.72
C VAL A 272 -4.29 4.12 -2.31
N CYS A 273 -3.03 3.70 -2.45
CA CYS A 273 -2.60 2.36 -2.04
C CYS A 273 -1.09 2.30 -1.76
N SER A 274 -0.66 1.29 -1.00
CA SER A 274 0.72 0.78 -0.97
C SER A 274 0.68 -0.74 -0.97
N GLN A 275 1.30 -1.37 -1.97
CA GLN A 275 1.20 -2.80 -2.20
C GLN A 275 2.58 -3.41 -2.44
N LEU A 276 2.87 -4.54 -1.79
CA LEU A 276 4.00 -5.40 -2.12
C LEU A 276 3.61 -6.30 -3.31
N VAL A 277 4.42 -6.26 -4.36
CA VAL A 277 4.15 -6.87 -5.66
C VAL A 277 5.32 -7.76 -6.03
N ALA A 278 5.04 -9.03 -6.33
CA ALA A 278 6.05 -9.95 -6.84
C ALA A 278 6.42 -9.58 -8.28
N VAL A 279 7.72 -9.61 -8.58
CA VAL A 279 8.27 -9.41 -9.92
C VAL A 279 8.38 -10.77 -10.59
N ASN A 280 7.83 -10.91 -11.79
CA ASN A 280 7.83 -12.20 -12.49
C ASN A 280 9.25 -12.57 -12.98
N SER A 281 9.38 -13.76 -13.59
CA SER A 281 10.66 -14.25 -14.14
C SER A 281 11.20 -13.42 -15.31
N GLU A 282 10.37 -12.60 -15.95
CA GLU A 282 10.78 -11.64 -16.99
C GLU A 282 11.22 -10.29 -16.42
N GLY A 283 11.20 -10.12 -15.09
CA GLY A 283 11.53 -8.85 -14.46
C GLY A 283 10.41 -7.82 -14.58
N ARG A 284 9.16 -8.22 -14.80
CA ARG A 284 8.00 -7.31 -14.92
C ARG A 284 7.07 -7.40 -13.72
N PHE A 285 6.44 -6.29 -13.37
CA PHE A 285 5.41 -6.22 -12.34
C PHE A 285 4.22 -5.36 -12.81
N GLN A 286 3.05 -5.61 -12.22
CA GLN A 286 1.81 -4.91 -12.53
C GLN A 286 0.98 -4.70 -11.26
N VAL A 287 0.38 -3.50 -11.14
CA VAL A 287 -0.57 -3.14 -10.07
C VAL A 287 -1.80 -2.48 -10.69
N GLY A 288 -2.97 -2.96 -10.30
CA GLY A 288 -4.26 -2.45 -10.76
C GLY A 288 -5.05 -3.44 -11.61
N PRO A 289 -6.14 -2.99 -12.26
CA PRO A 289 -6.60 -1.60 -12.33
C PRO A 289 -7.05 -1.04 -10.97
N LEU A 290 -6.55 0.14 -10.59
CA LEU A 290 -6.94 0.83 -9.36
C LEU A 290 -8.02 1.88 -9.67
N PRO A 291 -9.26 1.72 -9.17
CA PRO A 291 -10.33 2.68 -9.42
C PRO A 291 -10.08 4.00 -8.67
N LEU A 292 -10.22 5.11 -9.38
CA LEU A 292 -10.14 6.49 -8.90
C LEU A 292 -11.56 7.05 -8.77
N GLU A 293 -12.30 6.58 -7.77
CA GLU A 293 -13.69 6.99 -7.54
C GLU A 293 -13.85 8.00 -6.41
N GLY A 294 -15.02 8.63 -6.34
CA GLY A 294 -15.38 9.57 -5.27
C GLY A 294 -14.46 10.80 -5.25
N PRO A 295 -13.92 11.20 -4.08
CA PRO A 295 -13.00 12.34 -3.97
C PRO A 295 -11.75 12.23 -4.84
N LEU A 296 -11.35 11.01 -5.24
CA LEU A 296 -10.19 10.75 -6.10
C LEU A 296 -10.47 11.06 -7.58
N ALA A 297 -11.74 11.20 -7.99
CA ALA A 297 -12.13 11.62 -9.33
C ALA A 297 -12.12 13.15 -9.51
N THR A 298 -11.53 13.89 -8.55
CA THR A 298 -11.46 15.35 -8.59
C THR A 298 -10.45 15.80 -9.64
N LYS A 299 -10.86 16.70 -10.53
CA LYS A 299 -9.97 17.30 -11.53
C LYS A 299 -8.86 18.09 -10.83
N GLY A 300 -7.63 17.97 -11.34
CA GLY A 300 -6.48 18.71 -10.81
C GLY A 300 -5.75 18.00 -9.66
N LEU A 301 -6.16 16.77 -9.33
CA LEU A 301 -5.32 15.90 -8.50
C LEU A 301 -4.07 15.48 -9.27
N ILE A 302 -2.94 15.51 -8.58
CA ILE A 302 -1.68 14.97 -9.04
C ILE A 302 -1.48 13.67 -8.27
N PHE A 303 -1.44 12.55 -8.97
CA PHE A 303 -1.09 11.27 -8.40
C PHE A 303 0.41 11.05 -8.56
N THR A 304 1.08 10.66 -7.48
CA THR A 304 2.50 10.29 -7.48
C THR A 304 2.60 8.80 -7.21
N VAL A 305 3.11 8.07 -8.21
CA VAL A 305 3.42 6.64 -8.15
C VAL A 305 4.90 6.49 -7.82
N LYS A 306 5.21 5.77 -6.74
CA LYS A 306 6.58 5.41 -6.33
C LYS A 306 6.70 3.89 -6.30
N ALA A 307 7.74 3.32 -6.90
CA ALA A 307 8.05 1.89 -6.82
C ALA A 307 9.50 1.68 -6.36
N TYR A 308 9.75 0.82 -5.37
CA TYR A 308 11.07 0.60 -4.78
C TYR A 308 11.19 -0.79 -4.14
N TYR A 309 12.41 -1.26 -3.88
CA TYR A 309 12.61 -2.52 -3.16
C TYR A 309 12.35 -2.35 -1.66
N PRO A 310 11.76 -3.34 -0.97
CA PRO A 310 11.51 -3.25 0.46
C PRO A 310 12.78 -3.07 1.31
N ASP A 311 13.93 -3.52 0.80
CA ASP A 311 15.24 -3.41 1.46
C ASP A 311 16.10 -2.25 0.94
N SER A 312 15.62 -1.49 -0.06
CA SER A 312 16.33 -0.33 -0.59
C SER A 312 15.39 0.70 -1.21
N GLU A 313 15.29 1.86 -0.58
CA GLU A 313 14.61 3.03 -1.15
C GLU A 313 15.41 3.75 -2.23
N GLN A 314 16.73 3.51 -2.32
CA GLN A 314 17.61 4.26 -3.23
C GLN A 314 17.39 3.92 -4.71
N ALA A 315 16.86 2.73 -5.01
CA ALA A 315 16.49 2.31 -6.36
C ALA A 315 15.01 2.59 -6.67
N ALA A 316 14.47 3.70 -6.15
CA ALA A 316 13.07 4.06 -6.37
C ALA A 316 12.85 4.69 -7.75
N SER A 317 11.80 4.24 -8.45
CA SER A 317 11.24 4.94 -9.61
C SER A 317 10.02 5.74 -9.17
N MET A 318 9.90 6.97 -9.65
CA MET A 318 8.78 7.86 -9.33
C MET A 318 8.21 8.49 -10.60
N VAL A 319 6.88 8.49 -10.71
CA VAL A 319 6.16 9.13 -11.81
C VAL A 319 4.97 9.92 -11.26
N SER A 320 4.79 11.14 -11.74
CA SER A 320 3.61 11.97 -11.44
C SER A 320 2.68 12.05 -12.65
N VAL A 321 1.38 11.95 -12.38
CA VAL A 321 0.30 11.91 -13.39
C VAL A 321 -0.89 12.73 -12.92
N PHE A 322 -1.70 13.22 -13.84
CA PHE A 322 -2.82 14.12 -13.54
C PHE A 322 -4.15 13.38 -13.61
N GLY A 323 -4.98 13.53 -12.57
CA GLY A 323 -6.38 13.13 -12.61
C GLY A 323 -7.20 14.07 -13.49
N ASP A 324 -7.96 13.50 -14.41
CA ASP A 324 -8.91 14.21 -15.25
C ASP A 324 -10.31 13.62 -15.13
N ARG A 325 -11.33 14.45 -15.31
CA ARG A 325 -12.74 14.05 -15.26
C ARG A 325 -13.29 14.06 -16.69
N SER A 326 -13.48 12.88 -17.28
CA SER A 326 -14.29 12.69 -18.49
C SER A 326 -15.76 12.52 -18.13
#